data_AF-A0A926SWJ5-F1
#
_entry.id   AF-A0A926SWJ5-F1
#
_cell.length_a   1.000
_cell.length_b   1.000
_cell.length_c   1.000
_cell.angle_alpha   90.00
_cell.angle_beta   90.00
_cell.angle_gamma   90.00
#
_symmetry.space_group_name_H-M   'P 1'
#
loop_
_entity.id
_entity.type
_entity.pdbx_description
1 polymer ?
#
loop_
_entity_poly.entity_id
_entity_poly.type
_entity_poly.pdbx_seq_one_letter_code
_entity_poly.pdbx_strand_id
1 'polypeptide(L)'
;MTIIHRCQLELHDSLYYATREIGRLYETEPVIHNYALCYALGLVDSEVYSTNVTEEHSYRYFCREQIPKYEEHLTPLNQQGIYLTPARSLSHSTTLNTWKYANNNYHVEMEKTQKNIPSFGRAKEIAPESKFEFFAIAQKSLALPRWIRLGKWMSKAHIEIVETQEVKPSNNEQQFTFPYPLNPLDVMFTHQVFSYDVINMPPVSLIQNVKIQGEFYQFGKLKIPARMHYRFKG
;
A
#
# COMPACT_ATOMS: atom_id res chain seq x y z
N MET A 1 24.50 6.42 -1.00
CA MET A 1 24.09 6.44 0.42
C MET A 1 22.58 6.33 0.42
N THR A 2 21.98 5.52 1.30
CA THR A 2 20.53 5.28 1.29
C THR A 2 19.93 5.93 2.53
N ILE A 3 18.80 6.60 2.39
CA ILE A 3 18.05 7.24 3.47
C ILE A 3 16.81 6.39 3.72
N ILE A 4 16.57 6.01 4.96
CA ILE A 4 15.34 5.32 5.37
C ILE A 4 14.55 6.24 6.29
N HIS A 5 13.30 6.47 5.92
CA HIS A 5 12.31 7.16 6.74
C HIS A 5 11.33 6.12 7.32
N ARG A 6 11.17 6.11 8.64
CA ARG A 6 10.10 5.39 9.33
C ARG A 6 8.89 6.30 9.41
N CYS A 7 7.86 5.97 8.64
CA CYS A 7 6.67 6.78 8.50
C CYS A 7 5.50 6.12 9.23
N GLN A 8 4.74 6.94 9.96
CA GLN A 8 3.47 6.55 10.55
C GLN A 8 2.31 7.23 9.81
N LEU A 9 1.24 6.47 9.64
CA LEU A 9 0.01 6.89 8.99
C LEU A 9 -1.12 6.74 10.02
N GLU A 10 -1.81 7.84 10.31
CA GLU A 10 -2.98 7.86 11.19
C GLU A 10 -4.24 8.16 10.37
N LEU A 11 -5.26 7.31 10.50
CA LEU A 11 -6.53 7.49 9.81
C LEU A 11 -7.40 8.52 10.52
N HIS A 12 -7.96 9.46 9.76
CA HIS A 12 -8.94 10.44 10.25
C HIS A 12 -10.35 10.17 9.71
N ASP A 13 -10.52 9.10 8.93
CA ASP A 13 -11.78 8.68 8.34
C ASP A 13 -11.77 7.15 8.17
N SER A 14 -12.93 6.54 8.02
CA SER A 14 -13.06 5.09 7.83
C SER A 14 -12.38 4.66 6.53
N LEU A 15 -11.45 3.71 6.62
CA LEU A 15 -10.72 3.19 5.48
C LEU A 15 -11.37 1.91 4.95
N TYR A 16 -11.73 1.96 3.67
CA TYR A 16 -12.33 0.86 2.94
C TYR A 16 -11.58 0.51 1.66
N TYR A 17 -11.24 -0.77 1.53
CA TYR A 17 -10.99 -1.46 0.27
C TYR A 17 -11.23 -2.95 0.49
N ALA A 18 -11.68 -3.66 -0.54
CA ALA A 18 -11.98 -5.08 -0.43
C ALA A 18 -10.69 -5.90 -0.53
N THR A 19 -10.24 -6.46 0.59
CA THR A 19 -9.18 -7.48 0.61
C THR A 19 -9.77 -8.87 0.58
N ARG A 20 -10.90 -9.08 1.26
CA ARG A 20 -11.68 -10.32 1.23
C ARG A 20 -13.15 -10.03 0.92
N GLU A 21 -13.75 -10.90 0.12
CA GLU A 21 -15.16 -10.85 -0.23
C GLU A 21 -15.82 -12.18 0.17
N ILE A 22 -16.74 -12.14 1.14
CA ILE A 22 -17.47 -13.30 1.66
C ILE A 22 -18.97 -13.06 1.46
N GLY A 23 -19.48 -13.45 0.29
CA GLY A 23 -20.87 -13.22 -0.08
C GLY A 23 -21.19 -11.73 -0.19
N ARG A 24 -21.86 -11.16 0.81
CA ARG A 24 -22.20 -9.72 0.90
C ARG A 24 -21.39 -8.96 1.95
N LEU A 25 -20.45 -9.64 2.59
CA LEU A 25 -19.50 -9.04 3.53
C LEU A 25 -18.20 -8.75 2.80
N TYR A 26 -17.81 -7.49 2.79
CA TYR A 26 -16.54 -7.00 2.24
C TYR A 26 -15.68 -6.58 3.42
N GLU A 27 -14.48 -7.14 3.51
CA GLU A 27 -13.57 -6.87 4.63
C GLU A 27 -12.32 -6.17 4.14
N THR A 28 -11.86 -5.21 4.94
CA THR A 28 -10.56 -4.56 4.83
C THR A 28 -9.62 -5.14 5.88
N GLU A 29 -8.59 -5.84 5.43
CA GLU A 29 -7.48 -6.30 6.29
C GLU A 29 -6.65 -5.09 6.76
N PRO A 30 -6.09 -5.13 7.99
CA PRO A 30 -5.34 -4.03 8.59
C PRO A 30 -3.90 -3.94 8.05
N VAL A 31 -3.75 -3.94 6.72
CA VAL A 31 -2.49 -3.79 5.98
C VAL A 31 -2.72 -2.99 4.71
N ILE A 32 -1.91 -1.96 4.49
CA ILE A 32 -1.98 -1.11 3.29
C ILE A 32 -0.87 -1.52 2.32
N HIS A 33 -1.26 -1.84 1.08
CA HIS A 33 -0.33 -2.31 0.05
C HIS A 33 0.68 -1.22 -0.36
N ASN A 34 1.93 -1.59 -0.65
CA ASN A 34 2.97 -0.62 -1.04
C ASN A 34 2.60 0.18 -2.30
N TYR A 35 2.04 -0.49 -3.31
CA TYR A 35 1.57 0.21 -4.51
C TYR A 35 0.55 1.30 -4.18
N ALA A 36 -0.43 1.02 -3.31
CA ALA A 36 -1.43 2.00 -2.90
C ALA A 36 -0.80 3.21 -2.20
N LEU A 37 0.23 2.99 -1.38
CA LEU A 37 0.98 4.07 -0.73
C LEU A 37 1.71 4.96 -1.76
N CYS A 38 2.29 4.38 -2.82
CA CYS A 38 2.96 5.16 -3.86
C CYS A 38 2.00 6.16 -4.53
N TYR A 39 0.78 5.73 -4.84
CA TYR A 39 -0.26 6.61 -5.38
C TYR A 39 -0.73 7.63 -4.34
N ALA A 40 -1.02 7.19 -3.12
CA ALA A 40 -1.57 8.05 -2.08
C ALA A 40 -0.60 9.17 -1.65
N LEU A 41 0.70 8.89 -1.67
CA LEU A 41 1.77 9.85 -1.35
C LEU A 41 2.12 10.78 -2.53
N GLY A 42 1.49 10.62 -3.70
CA GLY A 42 1.77 11.43 -4.87
C GLY A 42 3.17 11.22 -5.44
N LEU A 43 3.72 10.01 -5.28
CA LEU A 43 5.04 9.66 -5.84
C LEU A 43 4.95 9.24 -7.31
N VAL A 44 3.77 8.86 -7.79
CA VAL A 44 3.54 8.46 -9.18
C VAL A 44 3.21 9.69 -10.02
N ASP A 45 3.79 9.78 -11.21
CA ASP A 45 3.57 10.86 -12.19
C ASP A 45 3.76 12.26 -11.58
N SER A 46 4.91 12.46 -10.90
CA SER A 46 5.20 13.67 -10.15
C SER A 46 6.48 14.34 -10.60
N GLU A 47 6.36 15.62 -10.97
CA GLU A 47 7.47 16.51 -11.33
C GLU A 47 8.44 16.71 -10.17
N VAL A 48 7.91 16.83 -8.95
CA VAL A 48 8.69 17.04 -7.72
C VAL A 48 9.71 15.93 -7.51
N TYR A 49 9.34 14.70 -7.85
CA TYR A 49 10.20 13.52 -7.69
C TYR A 49 10.87 13.08 -8.98
N SER A 50 10.65 13.79 -10.11
CA SER A 50 11.14 13.40 -11.43
C SER A 50 10.72 11.96 -11.81
N THR A 51 9.44 11.67 -11.61
CA THR A 51 8.80 10.35 -11.80
C THR A 51 7.73 10.37 -12.90
N ASN A 52 7.78 11.40 -13.74
CA ASN A 52 6.84 11.62 -14.83
C ASN A 52 6.83 10.41 -15.77
N VAL A 53 5.62 10.06 -16.20
CA VAL A 53 5.38 9.04 -17.22
C VAL A 53 4.98 9.70 -18.53
N THR A 54 4.98 8.93 -19.63
CA THR A 54 4.53 9.48 -20.91
C THR A 54 3.04 9.88 -20.83
N GLU A 55 2.60 10.83 -21.67
CA GLU A 55 1.23 11.34 -21.63
C GLU A 55 0.16 10.24 -21.75
N GLU A 56 0.46 9.17 -22.49
CA GLU A 56 -0.39 7.98 -22.65
C GLU A 56 -0.62 7.23 -21.34
N HIS A 57 0.36 7.26 -20.45
CA HIS A 57 0.34 6.62 -19.14
C HIS A 57 0.16 7.64 -18.01
N SER A 58 -0.17 8.90 -18.29
CA SER A 58 -0.36 9.90 -17.22
C SER A 58 -1.43 9.45 -16.20
N TYR A 59 -1.10 9.60 -14.93
CA TYR A 59 -1.99 9.26 -13.84
C TYR A 59 -3.07 10.34 -13.70
N ARG A 60 -4.31 9.97 -14.00
CA ARG A 60 -5.47 10.85 -13.88
C ARG A 60 -6.38 10.35 -12.77
N TYR A 61 -6.82 11.28 -11.92
CA TYR A 61 -7.79 11.00 -10.86
C TYR A 61 -9.09 10.38 -11.40
N PHE A 62 -9.47 10.72 -12.64
CA PHE A 62 -10.62 10.14 -13.32
C PHE A 62 -10.22 9.53 -14.66
N CYS A 63 -10.21 8.21 -14.72
CA CYS A 63 -10.07 7.44 -15.96
C CYS A 63 -11.41 6.81 -16.32
N ARG A 64 -11.81 6.91 -17.60
CA ARG A 64 -13.01 6.23 -18.13
C ARG A 64 -12.87 4.71 -18.01
N GLU A 65 -11.65 4.20 -18.15
CA GLU A 65 -11.28 2.80 -17.94
C GLU A 65 -10.34 2.72 -16.74
N GLN A 66 -10.78 2.11 -15.64
CA GLN A 66 -9.98 1.95 -14.42
C GLN A 66 -9.05 0.73 -14.54
N ILE A 67 -8.14 0.75 -15.51
CA ILE A 67 -7.12 -0.30 -15.68
C ILE A 67 -5.82 0.19 -15.02
N PRO A 68 -5.35 -0.47 -13.94
CA PRO A 68 -4.14 -0.04 -13.26
C PRO A 68 -2.90 -0.34 -14.11
N LYS A 69 -2.09 0.70 -14.36
CA LYS A 69 -0.83 0.66 -15.12
C LYS A 69 0.38 0.59 -14.18
N TYR A 70 0.45 -0.48 -13.38
CA TYR A 70 1.45 -0.58 -12.30
C TYR A 70 2.90 -0.60 -12.82
N GLU A 71 3.17 -1.31 -13.92
CA GLU A 71 4.52 -1.44 -14.47
C GLU A 71 5.05 -0.08 -14.92
N GLU A 72 4.25 0.68 -15.66
CA GLU A 72 4.63 1.97 -16.21
C GLU A 72 4.76 3.04 -15.13
N HIS A 73 3.85 3.05 -14.15
CA HIS A 73 3.80 4.06 -13.09
C HIS A 73 4.89 3.91 -12.03
N LEU A 74 5.29 2.67 -11.70
CA LEU A 74 6.21 2.39 -10.60
C LEU A 74 7.66 2.18 -11.08
N THR A 75 7.89 1.92 -12.37
CA THR A 75 9.25 1.82 -12.93
C THR A 75 10.07 3.11 -12.76
N PRO A 76 9.52 4.33 -12.94
CA PRO A 76 10.25 5.57 -12.67
C PRO A 76 10.72 5.70 -11.21
N LEU A 77 9.98 5.15 -10.25
CA LEU A 77 10.39 5.15 -8.85
C LEU A 77 11.66 4.32 -8.62
N ASN A 78 11.77 3.18 -9.29
CA ASN A 78 12.99 2.37 -9.26
C ASN A 78 14.20 3.16 -9.80
N GLN A 79 14.01 3.93 -10.87
CA GLN A 79 15.07 4.76 -11.48
C GLN A 79 15.53 5.88 -10.54
N GLN A 80 14.63 6.46 -9.75
CA GLN A 80 14.97 7.44 -8.71
C GLN A 80 15.46 6.79 -7.40
N GLY A 81 15.48 5.46 -7.34
CA GLY A 81 15.89 4.71 -6.15
C GLY A 81 14.95 4.91 -4.96
N ILE A 82 13.64 5.03 -5.22
CA ILE A 82 12.58 5.20 -4.22
C ILE A 82 11.80 3.88 -4.09
N TYR A 83 11.69 3.35 -2.88
CA TYR A 83 10.93 2.16 -2.56
C TYR A 83 10.15 2.34 -1.26
N LEU A 84 8.89 1.92 -1.24
CA LEU A 84 8.02 1.90 -0.07
C LEU A 84 7.72 0.46 0.32
N THR A 85 7.86 0.15 1.60
CA THR A 85 7.34 -1.11 2.14
C THR A 85 5.82 -1.02 2.32
N PRO A 86 5.09 -2.14 2.28
CA PRO A 86 3.68 -2.15 2.69
C PRO A 86 3.55 -1.67 4.16
N ALA A 87 2.43 -1.02 4.48
CA ALA A 87 2.18 -0.52 5.83
C ALA A 87 1.51 -1.57 6.70
N ARG A 88 2.12 -1.85 7.85
CA ARG A 88 1.57 -2.74 8.89
C ARG A 88 0.74 -1.92 9.87
N SER A 89 -0.38 -2.46 10.33
CA SER A 89 -1.09 -1.88 11.48
C SER A 89 -0.22 -1.94 12.75
N LEU A 90 -0.10 -0.80 13.43
CA LEU A 90 0.39 -0.71 14.82
C LEU A 90 -0.76 -0.92 15.80
N SER A 91 -1.88 -0.24 15.56
CA SER A 91 -3.11 -0.33 16.33
C SER A 91 -4.28 -0.04 15.41
N HIS A 92 -5.31 -0.87 15.40
CA HIS A 92 -6.50 -0.61 14.61
C HIS A 92 -7.75 -1.05 15.35
N SER A 93 -8.86 -0.40 15.02
CA SER A 93 -10.19 -0.88 15.34
C SER A 93 -10.98 -1.05 14.05
N THR A 94 -12.06 -1.82 14.10
CA THR A 94 -12.88 -2.08 12.91
C THR A 94 -14.31 -1.63 13.14
N THR A 95 -14.93 -1.09 12.11
CA THR A 95 -16.34 -0.68 12.11
C THR A 95 -17.09 -1.48 11.05
N LEU A 96 -18.27 -1.97 11.40
CA LEU A 96 -19.13 -2.71 10.47
C LEU A 96 -20.26 -1.80 9.98
N ASN A 97 -20.15 -1.32 8.75
CA ASN A 97 -21.18 -0.49 8.13
C ASN A 97 -22.05 -1.32 7.19
N THR A 98 -23.36 -1.04 7.19
CA THR A 98 -24.30 -1.65 6.24
C THR A 98 -24.65 -0.60 5.20
N TRP A 99 -24.40 -0.91 3.94
CA TRP A 99 -24.77 -0.05 2.82
C TRP A 99 -25.91 -0.70 2.02
N LYS A 100 -26.76 0.14 1.46
CA LYS A 100 -27.86 -0.27 0.57
C LYS A 100 -27.77 0.55 -0.71
N TYR A 101 -27.98 -0.12 -1.83
CA TYR A 101 -28.22 0.57 -3.09
C TYR A 101 -29.62 1.17 -3.02
N ALA A 102 -29.70 2.44 -2.67
CA ALA A 102 -30.93 3.20 -2.66
C ALA A 102 -30.99 4.06 -3.92
N ASN A 103 -32.15 4.10 -4.56
CA ASN A 103 -32.42 5.11 -5.55
C ASN A 103 -32.63 6.46 -4.81
N ASN A 104 -31.86 7.48 -5.18
CA ASN A 104 -31.94 8.82 -4.57
C ASN A 104 -33.18 9.62 -5.01
N ASN A 105 -33.98 9.10 -5.96
CA ASN A 105 -35.22 9.75 -6.37
C ASN A 105 -36.27 9.71 -5.25
N TYR A 106 -37.01 10.81 -5.08
CA TYR A 106 -38.06 10.93 -4.06
C TYR A 106 -39.27 10.02 -4.30
N HIS A 107 -39.51 9.62 -5.55
CA HIS A 107 -40.55 8.68 -5.93
C HIS A 107 -39.91 7.54 -6.71
N VAL A 108 -40.06 6.32 -6.19
CA VAL A 108 -39.49 5.11 -6.76
C VAL A 108 -40.62 4.10 -6.88
N GLU A 109 -41.01 3.80 -8.11
CA GLU A 109 -41.89 2.66 -8.37
C GLU A 109 -41.06 1.38 -8.28
N MET A 110 -41.61 0.36 -7.61
CA MET A 110 -40.93 -0.93 -7.45
C MET A 110 -40.89 -1.68 -8.78
N GLU A 111 -39.86 -1.47 -9.57
CA GLU A 111 -39.56 -2.28 -10.74
C GLU A 111 -38.77 -3.54 -10.34
N LYS A 112 -39.09 -4.68 -10.97
CA LYS A 112 -38.28 -5.89 -10.81
C LYS A 112 -36.92 -5.65 -11.48
N THR A 113 -35.86 -5.56 -10.68
CA THR A 113 -34.49 -5.44 -11.16
C THR A 113 -34.14 -6.62 -12.08
N GLN A 114 -34.00 -6.35 -13.39
CA GLN A 114 -33.69 -7.39 -14.38
C GLN A 114 -32.23 -7.88 -14.30
N LYS A 115 -31.33 -7.10 -13.67
CA LYS A 115 -29.92 -7.45 -13.48
C LYS A 115 -29.67 -7.92 -12.05
N ASN A 116 -28.89 -8.98 -11.89
CA ASN A 116 -28.45 -9.50 -10.58
C ASN A 116 -27.37 -8.59 -9.96
N ILE A 117 -27.77 -7.37 -9.58
CA ILE A 117 -26.91 -6.39 -8.92
C ILE A 117 -27.17 -6.48 -7.41
N PRO A 118 -26.12 -6.53 -6.56
CA PRO A 118 -26.28 -6.55 -5.12
C PRO A 118 -27.07 -5.33 -4.63
N SER A 119 -28.20 -5.56 -3.96
CA SER A 119 -29.05 -4.48 -3.43
C SER A 119 -28.56 -3.93 -2.08
N PHE A 120 -27.79 -4.72 -1.32
CA PHE A 120 -27.17 -4.30 -0.07
C PHE A 120 -25.93 -5.13 0.25
N GLY A 121 -25.07 -4.59 1.09
CA GLY A 121 -23.89 -5.27 1.60
C GLY A 121 -23.45 -4.73 2.96
N ARG A 122 -22.46 -5.42 3.53
CA ARG A 122 -21.78 -4.99 4.75
C ARG A 122 -20.31 -4.79 4.45
N ALA A 123 -19.77 -3.67 4.90
CA ALA A 123 -18.35 -3.37 4.81
C ALA A 123 -17.78 -3.39 6.23
N LYS A 124 -16.80 -4.26 6.47
CA LYS A 124 -15.97 -4.25 7.67
C LYS A 124 -14.73 -3.43 7.35
N GLU A 125 -14.72 -2.21 7.83
CA GLU A 125 -13.72 -1.19 7.54
C GLU A 125 -12.77 -1.02 8.70
N ILE A 126 -11.63 -0.40 8.43
CA ILE A 126 -10.75 0.09 9.49
C ILE A 126 -11.27 1.45 9.97
N ALA A 127 -11.50 1.58 11.26
CA ALA A 127 -12.06 2.78 11.85
C ALA A 127 -11.02 3.93 11.92
N PRO A 128 -11.47 5.19 12.11
CA PRO A 128 -10.60 6.31 12.42
C PRO A 128 -9.68 6.05 13.62
N GLU A 129 -8.62 6.84 13.75
CA GLU A 129 -7.57 6.76 14.77
C GLU A 129 -6.71 5.48 14.70
N SER A 130 -6.96 4.60 13.73
CA SER A 130 -6.09 3.48 13.46
C SER A 130 -4.74 3.96 12.89
N LYS A 131 -3.66 3.33 13.36
CA LYS A 131 -2.28 3.71 13.07
C LYS A 131 -1.55 2.60 12.31
N PHE A 132 -0.82 3.00 11.29
CA PHE A 132 -0.02 2.12 10.44
C PHE A 132 1.42 2.63 10.38
N GLU A 133 2.35 1.72 10.13
CA GLU A 133 3.76 2.02 9.98
C GLU A 133 4.32 1.40 8.71
N PHE A 134 5.13 2.17 7.98
CA PHE A 134 5.86 1.72 6.80
C PHE A 134 7.23 2.41 6.72
N PHE A 135 8.09 1.89 5.85
CA PHE A 135 9.41 2.44 5.60
C PHE A 135 9.47 2.99 4.17
N ALA A 136 9.94 4.23 4.05
CA ALA A 136 10.31 4.81 2.77
C ALA A 136 11.84 4.76 2.63
N ILE A 137 12.31 4.02 1.64
CA ILE A 137 13.73 3.83 1.31
C ILE A 137 14.03 4.67 0.07
N ALA A 138 14.96 5.60 0.18
CA ALA A 138 15.27 6.52 -0.91
C ALA A 138 16.77 6.80 -1.02
N GLN A 139 17.25 7.10 -2.23
CA GLN A 139 18.62 7.60 -2.42
C GLN A 139 18.75 9.12 -2.18
N LYS A 140 17.63 9.84 -2.29
CA LYS A 140 17.51 11.29 -2.06
C LYS A 140 16.50 11.54 -0.94
N SER A 141 16.60 12.69 -0.27
CA SER A 141 15.62 13.08 0.76
C SER A 141 14.22 13.21 0.15
N LEU A 142 13.22 12.60 0.79
CA LEU A 142 11.82 12.64 0.34
C LEU A 142 10.99 13.63 1.17
N ALA A 143 10.35 14.58 0.49
CA ALA A 143 9.43 15.52 1.10
C ALA A 143 7.98 15.00 1.07
N LEU A 144 7.66 14.02 1.92
CA LEU A 144 6.34 13.38 1.93
C LEU A 144 5.21 14.36 2.32
N PRO A 145 4.03 14.27 1.69
CA PRO A 145 2.89 15.11 2.04
C PRO A 145 2.35 14.76 3.43
N ARG A 146 1.92 15.77 4.20
CA ARG A 146 1.33 15.58 5.55
C ARG A 146 -0.05 14.95 5.52
N TRP A 147 -0.82 15.19 4.46
CA TRP A 147 -2.18 14.70 4.31
C TRP A 147 -2.30 13.94 3.00
N ILE A 148 -2.83 12.73 3.08
CA ILE A 148 -3.09 11.89 1.93
C ILE A 148 -4.54 11.41 1.95
N ARG A 149 -4.97 10.86 0.82
CA ARG A 149 -6.22 10.12 0.72
C ARG A 149 -5.95 8.72 0.19
N LEU A 150 -6.58 7.72 0.79
CA LEU A 150 -6.39 6.33 0.41
C LEU A 150 -7.68 5.52 0.48
N GLY A 151 -7.67 4.36 -0.17
CA GLY A 151 -8.82 3.46 -0.24
C GLY A 151 -9.90 3.91 -1.22
N LYS A 152 -10.93 3.08 -1.37
CA LYS A 152 -12.07 3.32 -2.27
C LYS A 152 -12.91 4.53 -1.84
N TRP A 153 -12.88 4.87 -0.56
CA TRP A 153 -13.64 5.98 0.01
C TRP A 153 -12.86 7.28 0.08
N MET A 154 -11.61 7.30 -0.39
CA MET A 154 -10.74 8.47 -0.35
C MET A 154 -10.56 8.99 1.09
N SER A 155 -10.43 8.05 2.03
CA SER A 155 -10.31 8.27 3.46
C SER A 155 -9.09 9.13 3.74
N LYS A 156 -9.28 10.18 4.55
CA LYS A 156 -8.22 11.13 4.90
C LYS A 156 -7.28 10.50 5.92
N ALA A 157 -5.97 10.61 5.69
CA ALA A 157 -4.96 10.17 6.64
C ALA A 157 -3.84 11.19 6.80
N HIS A 158 -3.31 11.27 8.01
CA HIS A 158 -2.14 12.08 8.35
C HIS A 158 -0.88 11.22 8.25
N ILE A 159 0.19 11.80 7.69
CA ILE A 159 1.50 11.17 7.58
C ILE A 159 2.49 11.93 8.47
N GLU A 160 3.24 11.17 9.26
CA GLU A 160 4.31 11.65 10.11
C GLU A 160 5.58 10.84 9.89
N ILE A 161 6.72 11.52 9.73
CA ILE A 161 8.04 10.88 9.70
C ILE A 161 8.56 10.85 11.13
N VAL A 162 8.59 9.66 11.73
CA VAL A 162 8.97 9.46 13.14
C VAL A 162 10.48 9.41 13.30
N GLU A 163 11.17 8.81 12.34
CA GLU A 163 12.62 8.62 12.41
C GLU A 163 13.21 8.59 11.00
N THR A 164 14.39 9.18 10.84
CA THR A 164 15.15 9.16 9.59
C THR A 164 16.58 8.73 9.89
N GLN A 165 17.08 7.76 9.14
CA GLN A 165 18.44 7.27 9.30
C GLN A 165 19.10 7.09 7.92
N GLU A 166 20.32 7.58 7.80
CA GLU A 166 21.19 7.25 6.67
C GLU A 166 21.86 5.89 6.93
N VAL A 167 21.76 5.01 5.94
CA VAL A 167 22.19 3.63 6.02
C VAL A 167 23.02 3.25 4.80
N LYS A 168 23.86 2.25 4.98
CA LYS A 168 24.59 1.55 3.92
C LYS A 168 24.16 0.09 3.91
N PRO A 169 24.12 -0.56 2.75
CA PRO A 169 23.83 -1.99 2.69
C PRO A 169 24.90 -2.76 3.47
N SER A 170 24.51 -3.89 4.05
CA SER A 170 25.45 -4.79 4.71
C SER A 170 26.49 -5.32 3.72
N ASN A 171 27.74 -5.46 4.16
CA ASN A 171 28.81 -5.98 3.31
C ASN A 171 28.64 -7.47 2.99
N ASN A 172 27.93 -8.21 3.85
CA ASN A 172 27.70 -9.64 3.72
C ASN A 172 26.20 -9.92 3.75
N GLU A 173 25.79 -10.96 3.03
CA GLU A 173 24.48 -11.55 3.19
C GLU A 173 24.37 -12.26 4.54
N GLN A 174 23.25 -12.06 5.22
CA GLN A 174 22.95 -12.74 6.48
C GLN A 174 21.54 -13.28 6.46
N GLN A 175 21.31 -14.34 7.24
CA GLN A 175 19.97 -14.79 7.53
C GLN A 175 19.35 -13.94 8.64
N PHE A 176 18.13 -13.46 8.43
CA PHE A 176 17.38 -12.71 9.42
C PHE A 176 15.86 -12.85 9.22
N THR A 177 15.10 -12.44 10.23
CA THR A 177 13.64 -12.41 10.17
C THR A 177 13.17 -10.97 10.08
N PHE A 178 12.32 -10.69 9.09
CA PHE A 178 11.69 -9.40 8.90
C PHE A 178 10.20 -9.48 9.27
N PRO A 179 9.76 -8.81 10.36
CA PRO A 179 8.41 -8.96 10.90
C PRO A 179 7.35 -8.10 10.19
N TYR A 180 7.74 -7.26 9.23
CA TYR A 180 6.81 -6.40 8.48
C TYR A 180 6.38 -7.08 7.18
N PRO A 181 5.20 -6.71 6.65
CA PRO A 181 4.76 -7.18 5.35
C PRO A 181 5.73 -6.72 4.25
N LEU A 182 5.97 -7.61 3.29
CA LEU A 182 6.76 -7.38 2.08
C LEU A 182 5.96 -7.85 0.88
N ASN A 183 6.21 -7.20 -0.26
CA ASN A 183 5.72 -7.72 -1.53
C ASN A 183 6.67 -8.85 -1.98
N PRO A 184 6.17 -10.08 -2.20
CA PRO A 184 6.99 -11.21 -2.62
C PRO A 184 7.73 -10.97 -3.94
N LEU A 185 7.10 -10.26 -4.90
CA LEU A 185 7.73 -9.95 -6.19
C LEU A 185 8.97 -9.07 -6.04
N ASP A 186 8.97 -8.20 -5.04
CA ASP A 186 10.05 -7.23 -4.83
C ASP A 186 11.22 -7.88 -4.06
N VAL A 187 10.94 -8.77 -3.09
CA VAL A 187 11.95 -9.37 -2.21
C VAL A 187 12.59 -10.63 -2.78
N MET A 188 11.83 -11.51 -3.44
CA MET A 188 12.32 -12.84 -3.86
C MET A 188 13.39 -12.79 -4.95
N PHE A 189 13.52 -11.67 -5.66
CA PHE A 189 14.55 -11.50 -6.69
C PHE A 189 15.94 -11.24 -6.10
N THR A 190 16.01 -10.57 -4.95
CA THR A 190 17.26 -10.15 -4.31
C THR A 190 17.60 -10.99 -3.09
N HIS A 191 16.62 -11.69 -2.52
CA HIS A 191 16.77 -12.45 -1.30
C HIS A 191 16.21 -13.85 -1.45
N GLN A 192 16.87 -14.81 -0.83
CA GLN A 192 16.31 -16.15 -0.66
C GLN A 192 15.30 -16.14 0.48
N VAL A 193 14.06 -16.52 0.18
CA VAL A 193 12.97 -16.60 1.16
C VAL A 193 12.81 -18.05 1.65
N PHE A 194 12.88 -18.27 2.96
CA PHE A 194 12.77 -19.61 3.57
C PHE A 194 11.39 -19.93 4.15
N SER A 195 10.78 -18.98 4.84
CA SER A 195 9.47 -19.17 5.50
C SER A 195 8.75 -17.83 5.62
N TYR A 196 7.43 -17.84 5.55
CA TYR A 196 6.59 -16.65 5.63
C TYR A 196 5.14 -17.00 5.94
N ASP A 197 4.40 -16.04 6.47
CA ASP A 197 2.95 -16.06 6.51
C ASP A 197 2.39 -15.25 5.33
N VAL A 198 1.24 -15.64 4.80
CA VAL A 198 0.61 -14.97 3.64
C VAL A 198 -0.54 -14.08 4.09
N ILE A 199 -0.57 -12.86 3.55
CA ILE A 199 -1.69 -11.92 3.66
C ILE A 199 -2.34 -11.87 2.27
N ASN A 200 -3.47 -12.57 2.14
CA ASN A 200 -4.20 -12.64 0.88
C ASN A 200 -4.88 -11.30 0.58
N MET A 201 -4.45 -10.64 -0.49
CA MET A 201 -5.06 -9.42 -1.00
C MET A 201 -4.65 -9.16 -2.46
N PRO A 202 -5.50 -8.49 -3.25
CA PRO A 202 -5.07 -7.93 -4.54
C PRO A 202 -4.21 -6.66 -4.35
N PRO A 203 -3.40 -6.26 -5.36
CA PRO A 203 -3.16 -6.95 -6.63
C PRO A 203 -2.21 -8.16 -6.48
N VAL A 204 -1.37 -8.17 -5.45
CA VAL A 204 -0.44 -9.25 -5.13
C VAL A 204 -0.55 -9.55 -3.63
N SER A 205 -0.68 -10.82 -3.27
CA SER A 205 -0.68 -11.22 -1.86
C SER A 205 0.66 -10.86 -1.22
N LEU A 206 0.62 -10.25 -0.04
CA LEU A 206 1.82 -9.87 0.69
C LEU A 206 2.29 -11.04 1.58
N ILE A 207 3.56 -11.01 1.95
CA ILE A 207 4.16 -11.96 2.89
C ILE A 207 4.64 -11.25 4.14
N GLN A 208 4.47 -11.84 5.32
CA GLN A 208 4.90 -11.26 6.61
C GLN A 208 5.68 -12.30 7.43
N ASN A 209 6.33 -11.83 8.51
CA ASN A 209 7.20 -12.67 9.36
C ASN A 209 8.23 -13.47 8.55
N VAL A 210 8.81 -12.81 7.55
CA VAL A 210 9.57 -13.48 6.51
C VAL A 210 10.96 -13.80 7.02
N LYS A 211 11.35 -15.08 6.98
CA LYS A 211 12.74 -15.50 7.20
C LYS A 211 13.45 -15.49 5.86
N ILE A 212 14.46 -14.63 5.73
CA ILE A 212 15.18 -14.41 4.48
C ILE A 212 16.68 -14.45 4.67
N GLN A 213 17.41 -14.62 3.57
CA GLN A 213 18.85 -14.41 3.47
C GLN A 213 19.15 -13.45 2.32
N GLY A 214 19.98 -12.45 2.61
CA GLY A 214 20.45 -11.46 1.66
C GLY A 214 21.06 -10.23 2.35
N GLU A 215 21.30 -9.18 1.59
CA GLU A 215 21.81 -7.90 2.10
C GLU A 215 20.73 -7.13 2.86
N PHE A 216 21.10 -6.41 3.93
CA PHE A 216 20.15 -5.64 4.72
C PHE A 216 20.68 -4.26 5.07
N TYR A 217 19.75 -3.34 5.33
CA TYR A 217 20.01 -2.07 5.99
C TYR A 217 19.77 -2.21 7.50
N GLN A 218 20.74 -1.75 8.30
CA GLN A 218 20.59 -1.69 9.75
C GLN A 218 19.86 -0.39 10.13
N PHE A 219 18.60 -0.49 10.55
CA PHE A 219 17.78 0.63 10.99
C PHE A 219 17.40 0.45 12.46
N GLY A 220 18.09 1.16 13.36
CA GLY A 220 18.01 0.89 14.80
C GLY A 220 18.30 -0.58 15.13
N LYS A 221 17.30 -1.28 15.69
CA LYS A 221 17.37 -2.74 15.99
C LYS A 221 16.83 -3.63 14.86
N LEU A 222 16.24 -3.04 13.82
CA LEU A 222 15.59 -3.75 12.73
C LEU A 222 16.56 -3.94 11.56
N LYS A 223 16.54 -5.12 10.94
CA LYS A 223 17.22 -5.40 9.68
C LYS A 223 16.18 -5.31 8.55
N ILE A 224 16.28 -4.28 7.71
CA ILE A 224 15.38 -4.07 6.57
C ILE A 224 16.04 -4.67 5.32
N PRO A 225 15.34 -5.47 4.50
CA PRO A 225 15.92 -6.01 3.26
C PRO A 225 16.44 -4.88 2.35
N ALA A 226 17.66 -5.01 1.85
CA ALA A 226 18.27 -4.00 0.99
C ALA A 226 17.91 -4.20 -0.49
N ARG A 227 18.23 -3.22 -1.34
CA ARG A 227 18.05 -3.32 -2.81
C ARG A 227 16.64 -3.71 -3.26
N MET A 228 15.63 -3.31 -2.49
CA MET A 228 14.23 -3.53 -2.84
C MET A 228 13.84 -2.65 -4.03
N HIS A 229 13.13 -3.24 -5.00
CA HIS A 229 12.64 -2.56 -6.21
C HIS A 229 11.26 -3.10 -6.56
N TYR A 230 10.40 -2.27 -7.16
CA TYR A 230 9.11 -2.72 -7.65
C TYR A 230 9.27 -3.63 -8.86
N ARG A 231 8.68 -4.82 -8.81
CA ARG A 231 8.68 -5.80 -9.92
C ARG A 231 7.26 -6.22 -10.30
N PHE A 232 7.06 -6.52 -11.58
CA PHE A 232 5.74 -6.77 -12.19
C PHE A 232 5.63 -8.10 -12.93
N LYS A 233 6.76 -8.72 -13.28
CA LYS A 233 6.84 -9.99 -14.00
C LYS A 233 7.63 -10.96 -13.14
N GLY A 234 6.96 -12.02 -12.70
CA GLY A 234 7.50 -13.18 -12.00
C GLY A 234 6.83 -14.43 -12.56
#